data_AF-A0A352B5V2-F1
#
_entry.id   AF-A0A352B5V2-F1
#
_cell.length_a   1.000
_cell.length_b   1.000
_cell.length_c   1.000
_cell.angle_alpha   90.00
_cell.angle_beta   90.00
_cell.angle_gamma   90.00
#
_symmetry.space_group_name_H-M   'P 1'
#
loop_
_entity.id
_entity.type
_entity.pdbx_description
1 polymer ?
#
loop_
_entity_poly.entity_id
_entity_poly.type
_entity_poly.pdbx_seq_one_letter_code
_entity_poly.pdbx_strand_id
1 'polypeptide(L)'
;RRLAARLACAACHDLAGGPGAPNPGSREGRVPGWGGGNAMMYFPNPGDMAGWIRDSAPTRYRDSAAFHAQRGRQLLTMAAYGPRLSPRDLADLVAFVSAVA
;
A
#
# COMPACT_ATOMS: atom_id res chain seq x y z
N ARG A 1 1.51 8.00 12.15
CA ARG A 1 0.62 9.13 11.73
C ARG A 1 1.36 10.33 11.11
N ARG A 2 2.28 11.04 11.81
CA ARG A 2 2.97 12.24 11.24
C ARG A 2 3.73 11.97 9.94
N LEU A 3 4.50 10.88 9.90
CA LEU A 3 5.22 10.47 8.69
C LEU A 3 4.28 10.13 7.52
N ALA A 4 3.23 9.36 7.77
CA ALA A 4 2.20 9.06 6.76
C ALA A 4 1.50 10.32 6.22
N ALA A 5 1.27 11.33 7.07
CA ALA A 5 0.74 12.62 6.63
C ALA A 5 1.75 13.37 5.74
N ARG A 6 3.03 13.41 6.11
CA ARG A 6 4.11 14.03 5.32
C ARG A 6 4.27 13.39 3.93
N LEU A 7 4.01 12.09 3.83
CA LEU A 7 4.06 11.33 2.58
C LEU A 7 2.72 11.31 1.83
N ALA A 8 1.71 12.04 2.33
CA ALA A 8 0.38 12.13 1.75
C ALA A 8 -0.31 10.77 1.53
N CYS A 9 -0.08 9.78 2.42
CA CYS A 9 -0.72 8.46 2.29
C CYS A 9 -2.26 8.56 2.23
N ALA A 10 -2.82 9.51 2.98
CA ALA A 10 -4.26 9.80 3.04
C ALA A 10 -4.83 10.47 1.78
N ALA A 11 -3.99 10.86 0.81
CA ALA A 11 -4.49 11.39 -0.46
C ALA A 11 -5.14 10.30 -1.32
N CYS A 12 -4.77 9.03 -1.10
CA CYS A 12 -5.30 7.88 -1.83
C CYS A 12 -5.93 6.83 -0.90
N HIS A 13 -5.32 6.56 0.25
CA HIS A 13 -5.83 5.60 1.21
C HIS A 13 -6.81 6.25 2.18
N ASP A 14 -7.90 5.56 2.47
CA ASP A 14 -8.73 5.91 3.61
C ASP A 14 -8.14 5.28 4.87
N LEU A 15 -7.74 6.12 5.83
CA LEU A 15 -7.13 5.68 7.08
C LEU A 15 -8.14 5.25 8.15
N ALA A 16 -9.43 5.56 7.95
CA ALA A 16 -10.52 5.22 8.87
C ALA A 16 -11.20 3.89 8.51
N GLY A 17 -10.83 3.27 7.38
CA GLY A 17 -11.39 2.00 6.90
C GLY A 17 -12.50 2.11 5.87
N GLY A 18 -12.77 3.31 5.37
CA GLY A 18 -13.61 3.51 4.20
C GLY A 18 -12.94 3.06 2.90
N PRO A 19 -13.66 3.16 1.77
CA PRO A 19 -13.06 2.95 0.45
C PRO A 19 -12.06 4.08 0.14
N GLY A 20 -10.86 3.71 -0.33
CA GLY A 20 -9.90 4.69 -0.85
C GLY A 20 -10.32 5.31 -2.18
N ALA A 21 -9.42 6.07 -2.77
CA ALA A 21 -9.62 6.75 -4.04
C ALA A 21 -10.05 5.78 -5.16
N PRO A 22 -10.94 6.20 -6.08
CA PRO A 22 -11.23 5.44 -7.30
C PRO A 22 -9.94 5.09 -8.06
N ASN A 23 -9.81 3.84 -8.46
CA ASN A 23 -8.66 3.34 -9.22
C ASN A 23 -9.16 2.44 -10.36
N PRO A 24 -9.75 3.02 -11.43
CA PRO A 24 -10.22 2.26 -12.58
C PRO A 24 -9.14 1.31 -13.11
N GLY A 25 -9.54 0.08 -13.45
CA GLY A 25 -8.65 -0.97 -13.94
C GLY A 25 -7.88 -1.73 -12.86
N SER A 26 -7.96 -1.33 -11.58
CA SER A 26 -7.55 -2.18 -10.45
C SER A 26 -8.59 -3.28 -10.18
N ARG A 27 -8.20 -4.35 -9.47
CA ARG A 27 -9.07 -5.49 -9.15
C ARG A 27 -10.38 -5.08 -8.46
N GLU A 28 -10.29 -4.19 -7.48
CA GLU A 28 -11.44 -3.70 -6.70
C GLU A 28 -11.95 -2.35 -7.21
N GLY A 29 -11.39 -1.84 -8.31
CA GLY A 29 -11.71 -0.52 -8.87
C GLY A 29 -11.35 0.67 -7.96
N ARG A 30 -10.67 0.44 -6.84
CA ARG A 30 -10.28 1.44 -5.84
C ARG A 30 -8.91 1.15 -5.23
N VAL A 31 -8.32 2.16 -4.59
CA VAL A 31 -7.19 2.00 -3.69
C VAL A 31 -7.68 1.37 -2.39
N PRO A 32 -7.00 0.35 -1.84
CA PRO A 32 -7.41 -0.27 -0.58
C PRO A 32 -7.43 0.74 0.58
N GLY A 33 -8.56 0.84 1.29
CA GLY A 33 -8.58 1.44 2.63
C GLY A 33 -7.93 0.51 3.64
N TRP A 34 -7.57 1.01 4.82
CA TRP A 34 -6.88 0.20 5.82
C TRP A 34 -7.83 -0.53 6.77
N GLY A 35 -8.79 0.16 7.36
CA GLY A 35 -9.70 -0.44 8.35
C GLY A 35 -10.68 -1.49 7.81
N GLY A 36 -11.26 -2.24 8.75
CA GLY A 36 -12.22 -3.32 8.48
C GLY A 36 -11.56 -4.64 8.09
N GLY A 37 -10.25 -4.84 8.32
CA GLY A 37 -9.53 -6.06 7.96
C GLY A 37 -9.16 -6.17 6.47
N ASN A 38 -9.50 -5.15 5.67
CA ASN A 38 -9.21 -5.14 4.24
C ASN A 38 -7.72 -4.99 3.94
N ALA A 39 -6.93 -4.32 4.77
CA ALA A 39 -5.48 -4.31 4.59
C ALA A 39 -4.89 -5.74 4.73
N MET A 40 -5.32 -6.52 5.71
CA MET A 40 -4.79 -7.87 5.96
C MET A 40 -5.11 -8.87 4.83
N MET A 41 -6.17 -8.63 4.03
CA MET A 41 -6.44 -9.43 2.83
C MET A 41 -5.35 -9.28 1.75
N TYR A 42 -4.62 -8.16 1.74
CA TYR A 42 -3.53 -7.88 0.80
C TYR A 42 -2.13 -8.11 1.40
N PHE A 43 -2.03 -8.09 2.73
CA PHE A 43 -0.78 -8.25 3.48
C PHE A 43 -0.86 -9.48 4.41
N PRO A 44 -0.63 -10.70 3.89
CA PRO A 44 -0.67 -11.90 4.71
C PRO A 44 0.45 -11.93 5.77
N ASN A 45 1.46 -11.06 5.65
CA ASN A 45 2.49 -10.84 6.66
C ASN A 45 3.04 -9.39 6.62
N PRO A 46 3.73 -8.92 7.69
CA PRO A 46 4.31 -7.58 7.76
C PRO A 46 5.39 -7.28 6.70
N GLY A 47 6.10 -8.30 6.22
CA GLY A 47 7.15 -8.15 5.19
C GLY A 47 6.57 -7.71 3.84
N ASP A 48 5.36 -8.18 3.52
CA ASP A 48 4.66 -7.77 2.32
C ASP A 48 4.22 -6.31 2.37
N MET A 49 3.74 -5.86 3.53
CA MET A 49 3.41 -4.45 3.74
C MET A 49 4.64 -3.55 3.57
N ALA A 50 5.76 -3.96 4.15
CA ALA A 50 7.03 -3.26 3.96
C ALA A 50 7.45 -3.21 2.48
N GLY A 51 7.28 -4.31 1.74
CA GLY A 51 7.58 -4.38 0.31
C GLY A 51 6.69 -3.45 -0.53
N TRP A 52 5.39 -3.35 -0.21
CA TRP A 52 4.53 -2.36 -0.86
C TRP A 52 5.03 -0.94 -0.61
N ILE A 53 5.27 -0.55 0.64
CA ILE A 53 5.69 0.83 0.99
C ILE A 53 7.06 1.15 0.37
N ARG A 54 8.03 0.25 0.49
CA ARG A 54 9.40 0.47 0.05
C ARG A 54 9.54 0.42 -1.47
N ASP A 55 8.97 -0.62 -2.09
CA ASP A 55 9.30 -1.03 -3.46
C ASP A 55 8.10 -0.94 -4.42
N SER A 56 6.95 -0.45 -3.97
CA SER A 56 5.66 -0.46 -4.69
C SER A 56 5.08 -1.84 -5.00
N ALA A 57 5.73 -2.92 -4.58
CA ALA A 57 5.28 -4.31 -4.67
C ALA A 57 6.14 -5.24 -3.77
N PRO A 58 5.54 -6.23 -3.09
CA PRO A 58 6.26 -7.30 -2.39
C PRO A 58 7.17 -8.12 -3.30
N THR A 59 8.26 -8.65 -2.73
CA THR A 59 9.24 -9.49 -3.45
C THR A 59 8.58 -10.67 -4.18
N ARG A 60 7.55 -11.30 -3.59
CA ARG A 60 6.84 -12.44 -4.19
C ARG A 60 6.17 -12.15 -5.53
N TYR A 61 5.95 -10.87 -5.86
CA TYR A 61 5.32 -10.45 -7.10
C TYR A 61 6.33 -9.99 -8.17
N ARG A 62 7.63 -9.94 -7.86
CA ARG A 62 8.65 -9.37 -8.77
C ARG A 62 8.69 -10.05 -10.14
N ASP A 63 8.53 -11.36 -10.18
CA ASP A 63 8.66 -12.14 -11.42
C ASP A 63 7.29 -12.55 -12.00
N SER A 64 6.19 -12.06 -11.42
CA SER A 64 4.85 -12.43 -11.87
C SER A 64 4.38 -11.56 -13.03
N ALA A 65 4.44 -12.10 -14.26
CA ALA A 65 3.90 -11.44 -15.45
C ALA A 65 2.41 -11.08 -15.31
N ALA A 66 1.62 -11.96 -14.68
CA ALA A 66 0.20 -11.71 -14.44
C ALA A 66 -0.03 -10.51 -13.49
N PHE A 67 0.78 -10.40 -12.43
CA PHE A 67 0.74 -9.26 -11.53
C PHE A 67 1.10 -7.96 -12.25
N HIS A 68 2.16 -7.97 -13.07
CA HIS A 68 2.57 -6.80 -13.85
C HIS A 68 1.52 -6.38 -14.87
N ALA A 69 0.91 -7.34 -15.57
CA ALA A 69 -0.17 -7.06 -16.51
C ALA A 69 -1.41 -6.46 -15.81
N GLN A 70 -1.77 -6.99 -14.63
CA GLN A 70 -2.86 -6.43 -13.82
C GLN A 70 -2.52 -5.02 -13.32
N ARG A 71 -1.28 -4.80 -12.87
CA ARG A 71 -0.79 -3.49 -12.44
C ARG A 71 -0.75 -2.48 -13.59
N GLY A 72 -0.41 -2.90 -14.81
CA GLY A 72 -0.40 -2.03 -15.98
C GLY A 72 -1.78 -1.51 -16.40
N ARG A 73 -2.87 -2.09 -15.88
CA ARG A 73 -4.25 -1.66 -16.18
C ARG A 73 -4.79 -0.60 -15.23
N GLN A 74 -4.20 -0.44 -14.03
CA GLN A 74 -4.75 0.46 -13.02
C GLN A 74 -4.31 1.90 -13.26
N LEU A 75 -5.24 2.86 -13.07
CA LEU A 75 -4.97 4.28 -13.24
C LEU A 75 -3.95 4.83 -12.22
N LEU A 76 -4.05 4.38 -10.97
CA LEU A 76 -3.24 4.83 -9.85
C LEU A 76 -2.29 3.72 -9.40
N THR A 77 -0.98 3.99 -9.44
CA THR A 77 0.05 3.11 -8.88
C THR A 77 0.66 3.75 -7.64
N MET A 78 0.80 2.96 -6.56
CA MET A 78 1.49 3.42 -5.37
C MET A 78 2.98 3.63 -5.65
N ALA A 79 3.54 4.75 -5.20
CA ALA A 79 4.96 5.06 -5.36
C ALA A 79 5.84 4.17 -4.48
N ALA A 80 7.07 3.91 -4.92
CA ALA A 80 8.11 3.30 -4.11
C ALA A 80 8.75 4.38 -3.21
N TYR A 81 8.53 4.31 -1.90
CA TYR A 81 9.04 5.30 -0.96
C TYR A 81 10.44 5.00 -0.45
N GLY A 82 11.02 3.83 -0.75
CA GLY A 82 12.33 3.40 -0.25
C GLY A 82 13.43 4.47 -0.27
N PRO A 83 13.65 5.21 -1.38
CA PRO A 83 14.65 6.28 -1.43
C PRO A 83 14.41 7.46 -0.48
N ARG A 84 13.23 7.56 0.14
CA ARG A 84 12.79 8.66 1.03
C ARG A 84 12.63 8.23 2.49
N LEU A 85 12.91 6.96 2.81
CA LEU A 85 12.68 6.38 4.12
C LEU A 85 13.97 5.84 4.72
N SER A 86 14.22 6.14 5.99
CA SER A 86 15.14 5.34 6.80
C SER A 86 14.53 3.98 7.14
N PRO A 87 15.32 2.99 7.60
CA PRO A 87 14.78 1.73 8.11
C PRO A 87 13.75 1.92 9.24
N ARG A 88 13.97 2.93 10.09
CA ARG A 88 13.05 3.30 11.16
C ARG A 88 11.74 3.88 10.64
N ASP A 89 11.81 4.76 9.65
CA ASP A 89 10.61 5.33 9.00
C ASP A 89 9.72 4.23 8.40
N LEU A 90 10.33 3.24 7.73
CA LEU A 90 9.61 2.11 7.18
C LEU A 90 8.93 1.28 8.29
N ALA A 91 9.66 0.97 9.37
CA ALA A 91 9.11 0.25 10.51
C ALA A 91 7.94 1.00 11.16
N ASP A 92 8.06 2.32 11.35
CA ASP A 92 7.01 3.17 11.93
C ASP A 92 5.77 3.23 11.03
N LEU A 93 5.94 3.23 9.69
CA LEU A 93 4.82 3.18 8.75
C LEU A 93 4.11 1.84 8.79
N VAL A 94 4.85 0.72 8.78
CA VAL A 94 4.26 -0.61 8.90
C VAL A 94 3.50 -0.74 10.21
N ALA A 95 4.10 -0.35 11.33
CA ALA A 95 3.45 -0.38 12.64
C ALA A 95 2.18 0.49 12.66
N PHE A 96 2.23 1.67 12.05
CA PHE A 96 1.07 2.55 11.97
C PHE A 96 -0.06 1.96 11.13
N VAL A 97 0.23 1.44 9.93
CA VAL A 97 -0.79 0.83 9.05
C VAL A 97 -1.41 -0.39 9.72
N SER A 98 -0.60 -1.27 10.33
CA SER A 98 -1.10 -2.43 11.07
C SER A 98 -1.99 -2.07 12.26
N ALA A 99 -1.77 -0.92 12.90
CA ALA A 99 -2.57 -0.50 14.05
C ALA A 99 -3.92 0.13 13.66
N VAL A 100 -4.10 0.55 12.40
CA VAL A 100 -5.34 1.15 11.89
C VAL A 100 -6.06 0.26 10.87
N ALA A 101 -5.48 -0.89 10.57
CA ALA A 101 -6.00 -1.92 9.67
C ALA A 101 -7.07 -2.80 10.33
#